data_AF-A0AA95EQC7-F1
#
_entry.id   AF-A0AA95EQC7-F1
#
_cell.length_a   1.000
_cell.length_b   1.000
_cell.length_c   1.000
_cell.angle_alpha   90.00
_cell.angle_beta   90.00
_cell.angle_gamma   90.00
#
_symmetry.space_group_name_H-M   'P 1'
#
loop_
_entity.id
_entity.type
_entity.pdbx_description
1 polymer ?
#
loop_
_entity_poly.entity_id
_entity_poly.type
_entity_poly.pdbx_seq_one_letter_code
_entity_poly.pdbx_strand_id
1 'polypeptide(L)'
;MIKSVLASTILAFAVSLGSPASAQGLSDQDVYNIARDAYVYAYPIVTMDLSMRQSTNVPMRNTMPLRAPINQFAHARTYPRAEDRDVVRYNFDTLYSPVWLDLAAEPIDPVGSRYGPVATICCRCWTCGPTCSVSSGPARPEPRPEILRLVAPGWAGALPEGVTRIVAPTSTIWILGRTQTNGPSDYEAVHKVQDGYRLTPLSQMGQDGLPPPAAVATDPAVDDKTPPLVQVNRMDGVAVLGRLCRADGEISATRQ
;
A
#
# COMPACT_ATOMS: atom_id res chain seq x y z
N MET A 1 -80.24 29.44 -13.17
CA MET A 1 -79.39 28.23 -13.20
C MET A 1 -77.95 28.69 -13.47
N ILE A 2 -77.13 28.79 -12.42
CA ILE A 2 -75.93 27.95 -12.16
C ILE A 2 -74.64 28.52 -12.79
N LYS A 3 -73.80 29.12 -11.93
CA LYS A 3 -72.32 29.08 -11.79
C LYS A 3 -71.48 29.41 -13.05
N SER A 4 -70.46 30.27 -13.00
CA SER A 4 -69.15 29.92 -12.42
C SER A 4 -68.21 31.14 -12.32
N VAL A 5 -67.48 31.18 -11.21
CA VAL A 5 -66.41 32.12 -10.83
C VAL A 5 -65.08 31.66 -11.40
N LEU A 6 -64.20 32.58 -11.80
CA LEU A 6 -62.74 32.38 -11.73
C LEU A 6 -62.03 33.73 -11.64
N ALA A 7 -61.73 34.13 -10.40
CA ALA A 7 -60.78 35.18 -10.08
C ALA A 7 -59.36 34.58 -10.19
N SER A 8 -58.52 35.14 -11.06
CA SER A 8 -57.10 34.80 -11.12
C SER A 8 -56.31 35.69 -10.17
N THR A 9 -55.81 35.10 -9.10
CA THR A 9 -54.86 35.73 -8.17
C THR A 9 -53.45 35.51 -8.70
N ILE A 10 -52.77 36.56 -9.15
CA ILE A 10 -51.36 36.50 -9.53
C ILE A 10 -50.53 36.63 -8.24
N LEU A 11 -49.88 35.54 -7.84
CA LEU A 11 -48.94 35.50 -6.72
C LEU A 11 -47.56 35.93 -7.25
N ALA A 12 -47.13 37.15 -6.91
CA ALA A 12 -45.79 37.64 -7.23
C ALA A 12 -44.76 36.97 -6.29
N PHE A 13 -43.98 36.04 -6.83
CA PHE A 13 -42.78 35.51 -6.16
C PHE A 13 -41.67 36.55 -6.26
N ALA A 14 -41.36 37.23 -5.16
CA ALA A 14 -40.15 38.04 -5.06
C ALA A 14 -38.94 37.09 -4.96
N VAL A 15 -38.18 36.99 -6.04
CA VAL A 15 -36.87 36.33 -6.03
C VAL A 15 -35.92 37.23 -5.25
N SER A 16 -35.60 36.84 -4.01
CA SER A 16 -34.47 37.39 -3.29
C SER A 16 -33.18 36.95 -3.99
N LEU A 17 -32.61 37.84 -4.79
CA LEU A 17 -31.24 37.70 -5.28
C LEU A 17 -30.31 37.67 -4.07
N GLY A 18 -29.91 36.46 -3.65
CA GLY A 18 -28.90 36.28 -2.63
C GLY A 18 -27.61 36.98 -3.07
N SER A 19 -27.10 37.88 -2.25
CA SER A 19 -25.80 38.51 -2.48
C SER A 19 -24.74 37.44 -2.72
N PRO A 20 -23.85 37.61 -3.71
CA PRO A 20 -22.76 36.66 -3.91
C PRO A 20 -21.93 36.63 -2.62
N ALA A 21 -21.80 35.43 -2.04
CA ALA A 21 -20.87 35.20 -0.95
C ALA A 21 -19.49 35.64 -1.41
N SER A 22 -18.99 36.75 -0.88
CA SER A 22 -17.62 37.17 -1.12
C SER A 22 -16.74 36.10 -0.49
N ALA A 23 -15.96 35.40 -1.31
CA ALA A 23 -14.91 34.54 -0.79
C ALA A 23 -13.98 35.44 0.02
N GLN A 24 -14.06 35.37 1.35
CA GLN A 24 -13.09 36.01 2.22
C GLN A 24 -11.73 35.41 1.85
N GLY A 25 -10.83 36.27 1.37
CA GLY A 25 -9.46 35.86 1.08
C GLY A 25 -8.84 35.25 2.32
N LEU A 26 -8.11 34.15 2.15
CA LEU A 26 -7.40 33.51 3.25
C LEU A 26 -6.43 34.51 3.87
N SER A 27 -6.43 34.64 5.20
CA SER A 27 -5.41 35.42 5.88
C SER A 27 -4.05 34.71 5.84
N ASP A 28 -2.95 35.44 6.03
CA ASP A 28 -1.61 34.83 6.12
C ASP A 28 -1.55 33.75 7.21
N GLN A 29 -2.30 33.94 8.30
CA GLN A 29 -2.39 32.97 9.38
C GLN A 29 -3.16 31.70 8.96
N ASP A 30 -4.20 31.84 8.15
CA ASP A 30 -4.94 30.70 7.59
C ASP A 30 -4.06 29.91 6.63
N VAL A 31 -3.35 30.61 5.74
CA VAL A 31 -2.38 29.99 4.82
C VAL A 31 -1.32 29.22 5.58
N TYR A 32 -0.75 29.81 6.64
CA TYR A 32 0.23 29.15 7.50
C TYR A 32 -0.33 27.89 8.18
N ASN A 33 -1.54 27.97 8.74
CA ASN A 33 -2.18 26.83 9.42
C ASN A 33 -2.46 25.68 8.44
N ILE A 34 -2.99 25.99 7.26
CA ILE A 34 -3.22 25.00 6.20
C ILE A 34 -1.91 24.35 5.76
N ALA A 35 -0.85 25.15 5.56
CA ALA A 35 0.46 24.63 5.16
C ALA A 35 1.08 23.72 6.23
N ARG A 36 0.95 24.08 7.52
CA ARG A 36 1.40 23.24 8.64
C ARG A 36 0.63 21.92 8.68
N ASP A 37 -0.68 21.95 8.58
CA ASP A 37 -1.51 20.75 8.66
C ASP A 37 -1.27 19.84 7.45
N ALA A 38 -1.11 20.42 6.26
CA ALA A 38 -0.70 19.70 5.06
C ALA A 38 0.69 19.07 5.21
N TYR A 39 1.65 19.76 5.84
CA TYR A 39 2.98 19.21 6.11
C TYR A 39 2.91 18.00 7.05
N VAL A 40 2.14 18.08 8.14
CA VAL A 40 1.97 16.96 9.09
C VAL A 40 1.33 15.76 8.41
N TYR A 41 0.36 15.99 7.52
CA TYR A 41 -0.25 14.94 6.70
C TYR A 41 0.74 14.33 5.69
N ALA A 42 1.52 15.18 5.01
CA ALA A 42 2.47 14.78 3.97
C ALA A 42 3.67 14.00 4.53
N TYR A 43 4.13 14.33 5.73
CA TYR A 43 5.36 13.78 6.31
C TYR A 43 5.45 12.24 6.29
N PRO A 44 4.46 11.48 6.80
CA PRO A 44 4.50 10.01 6.74
C PRO A 44 4.41 9.48 5.30
N ILE A 45 3.65 10.14 4.42
CA ILE A 45 3.50 9.75 3.01
C ILE A 45 4.83 9.87 2.29
N VAL A 46 5.51 11.01 2.41
CA VAL A 46 6.81 11.27 1.79
C VAL A 46 7.89 10.36 2.37
N THR A 47 7.87 10.10 3.68
CA THR A 47 8.81 9.16 4.31
C THR A 47 8.65 7.75 3.75
N MET A 48 7.41 7.30 3.53
CA MET A 48 7.12 5.99 2.98
C MET A 48 7.44 5.89 1.49
N ASP A 49 7.20 6.94 0.69
CA ASP A 49 7.62 7.01 -0.71
C ASP A 49 9.14 6.83 -0.83
N LEU A 50 9.92 7.56 -0.04
CA LEU A 50 11.38 7.41 -0.01
C LEU A 50 11.81 6.02 0.45
N SER A 51 11.15 5.47 1.47
CA SER A 51 11.44 4.11 1.97
C SER A 51 11.17 3.05 0.90
N MET A 52 10.03 3.17 0.19
CA MET A 52 9.70 2.32 -0.94
C MET A 52 10.78 2.39 -1.99
N ARG A 53 11.07 3.60 -2.51
CA ARG A 53 12.07 3.82 -3.56
C ARG A 53 13.42 3.22 -3.19
N GLN A 54 13.92 3.44 -1.97
CA GLN A 54 15.18 2.83 -1.52
C GLN A 54 15.14 1.30 -1.40
N SER A 55 14.00 0.75 -0.95
CA SER A 55 13.86 -0.70 -0.74
C SER A 55 13.63 -1.47 -2.05
N THR A 56 13.14 -0.80 -3.10
CA THR A 56 12.88 -1.39 -4.41
C THR A 56 13.95 -1.08 -5.45
N ASN A 57 14.83 -0.10 -5.19
CA ASN A 57 15.96 0.26 -6.05
C ASN A 57 17.12 -0.75 -5.98
N VAL A 58 16.83 -2.02 -6.21
CA VAL A 58 17.82 -3.10 -6.29
C VAL A 58 17.59 -3.90 -7.56
N PRO A 59 18.64 -4.44 -8.20
CA PRO A 59 18.49 -5.11 -9.48
C PRO A 59 17.75 -6.45 -9.36
N MET A 60 17.91 -7.16 -8.25
CA MET A 60 17.32 -8.47 -8.01
C MET A 60 16.98 -8.65 -6.53
N ARG A 61 16.00 -9.51 -6.24
CA ARG A 61 15.76 -9.97 -4.85
C ARG A 61 17.03 -10.59 -4.27
N ASN A 62 17.25 -10.41 -2.97
CA ASN A 62 18.43 -10.88 -2.22
C ASN A 62 19.75 -10.16 -2.52
N THR A 63 19.77 -9.13 -3.39
CA THR A 63 20.98 -8.28 -3.54
C THR A 63 21.34 -7.61 -2.22
N MET A 64 20.33 -7.18 -1.48
CA MET A 64 20.46 -6.67 -0.12
C MET A 64 19.36 -7.28 0.77
N PRO A 65 19.63 -7.51 2.07
CA PRO A 65 18.61 -7.99 3.00
C PRO A 65 17.37 -7.07 2.99
N LEU A 66 16.18 -7.68 3.02
CA LEU A 66 14.89 -6.96 3.07
C LEU A 66 14.59 -6.01 1.90
N ARG A 67 15.40 -6.00 0.84
CA ARG A 67 15.18 -5.22 -0.38
C ARG A 67 14.95 -6.13 -1.57
N ALA A 68 13.96 -5.78 -2.39
CA ALA A 68 13.63 -6.48 -3.62
C ALA A 68 12.89 -5.53 -4.56
N PRO A 69 13.00 -5.73 -5.89
CA PRO A 69 12.20 -4.97 -6.84
C PRO A 69 10.70 -5.09 -6.54
N ILE A 70 9.91 -4.16 -7.07
CA ILE A 70 8.44 -4.21 -7.02
C ILE A 70 7.95 -5.58 -7.53
N ASN A 71 6.90 -6.10 -6.90
CA ASN A 71 6.28 -7.40 -7.19
C ASN A 71 7.20 -8.61 -6.90
N GLN A 72 8.18 -8.46 -6.00
CA GLN A 72 9.04 -9.56 -5.54
C GLN A 72 9.18 -9.55 -4.01
N PHE A 73 9.06 -10.73 -3.39
CA PHE A 73 9.37 -10.86 -1.96
C PHE A 73 10.88 -10.74 -1.72
N ALA A 74 11.26 -9.93 -0.74
CA ALA A 74 12.54 -10.06 -0.05
C ALA A 74 12.34 -10.97 1.17
N HIS A 75 13.35 -11.77 1.54
CA HIS A 75 13.28 -12.63 2.72
C HIS A 75 14.44 -12.35 3.68
N ALA A 76 14.14 -12.03 4.93
CA ALA A 76 15.13 -12.15 5.99
C ALA A 76 15.28 -13.63 6.36
N ARG A 77 16.48 -14.18 6.15
CA ARG A 77 16.81 -15.58 6.44
C ARG A 77 17.37 -15.80 7.84
N THR A 78 17.77 -14.74 8.51
CA THR A 78 18.28 -14.77 9.87
C THR A 78 17.72 -13.59 10.63
N TYR A 79 17.81 -13.62 11.95
CA TYR A 79 17.53 -12.42 12.73
C TYR A 79 18.47 -11.28 12.31
N PRO A 80 17.96 -10.05 12.35
CA PRO A 80 18.76 -8.87 12.11
C PRO A 80 19.88 -8.77 13.14
N ARG A 81 21.04 -8.32 12.69
CA ARG A 81 22.16 -7.97 13.55
C ARG A 81 21.87 -6.66 14.27
N ALA A 82 22.62 -6.39 15.33
CA ALA A 82 22.45 -5.16 16.12
C ALA A 82 22.69 -3.88 15.28
N GLU A 83 23.43 -3.99 14.18
CA GLU A 83 23.70 -2.88 13.27
C GLU A 83 22.59 -2.59 12.24
N ASP A 84 21.64 -3.50 12.00
CA ASP A 84 20.67 -3.37 10.90
C ASP A 84 19.64 -2.26 11.19
N ARG A 85 19.25 -1.50 10.14
CA ARG A 85 18.41 -0.27 10.27
C ARG A 85 17.22 -0.21 9.30
N ASP A 86 16.95 -1.26 8.53
CA ASP A 86 15.89 -1.24 7.51
C ASP A 86 14.47 -1.27 8.11
N VAL A 87 14.31 -1.76 9.34
CA VAL A 87 13.03 -1.72 10.08
C VAL A 87 13.24 -1.12 11.46
N VAL A 88 12.37 -0.18 11.84
CA VAL A 88 12.36 0.41 13.18
C VAL A 88 11.85 -0.63 14.17
N ARG A 89 12.70 -1.04 15.14
CA ARG A 89 12.41 -2.03 16.19
C ARG A 89 12.00 -3.41 15.64
N TYR A 90 13.00 -4.19 15.23
CA TYR A 90 12.78 -5.57 14.82
C TYR A 90 12.12 -6.41 15.93
N ASN A 91 11.17 -7.25 15.53
CA ASN A 91 10.67 -8.33 16.36
C ASN A 91 11.63 -9.52 16.28
N PHE A 92 12.07 -10.05 17.43
CA PHE A 92 12.93 -11.23 17.52
C PHE A 92 12.15 -12.55 17.54
N ASP A 93 10.82 -12.53 17.38
CA ASP A 93 10.01 -13.75 17.34
C ASP A 93 9.69 -14.22 15.91
N THR A 94 10.07 -13.45 14.88
CA THR A 94 9.67 -13.70 13.49
C THR A 94 10.74 -13.34 12.47
N LEU A 95 10.85 -14.11 11.39
CA LEU A 95 11.57 -13.73 10.17
C LEU A 95 10.62 -13.00 9.22
N TYR A 96 11.09 -11.89 8.66
CA TYR A 96 10.31 -11.01 7.80
C TYR A 96 10.39 -11.38 6.32
N SER A 97 9.31 -11.11 5.59
CA SER A 97 9.28 -11.17 4.13
C SER A 97 8.50 -9.98 3.57
N PRO A 98 9.12 -8.78 3.46
CA PRO A 98 8.46 -7.62 2.89
C PRO A 98 8.31 -7.74 1.37
N VAL A 99 7.26 -7.13 0.84
CA VAL A 99 7.09 -6.87 -0.58
C VAL A 99 6.33 -5.58 -0.81
N TRP A 100 6.78 -4.82 -1.82
CA TRP A 100 6.00 -3.75 -2.43
C TRP A 100 5.31 -4.28 -3.67
N LEU A 101 3.98 -4.11 -3.73
CA LEU A 101 3.16 -4.53 -4.85
C LEU A 101 2.67 -3.32 -5.64
N ASP A 102 2.68 -3.47 -6.95
CA ASP A 102 1.99 -2.58 -7.88
C ASP A 102 0.81 -3.32 -8.51
N LEU A 103 -0.40 -2.87 -8.18
CA LEU A 103 -1.68 -3.39 -8.63
C LEU A 103 -2.26 -2.57 -9.81
N ALA A 104 -1.54 -1.57 -10.30
CA ALA A 104 -2.00 -0.71 -11.39
C ALA A 104 -2.24 -1.50 -12.69
N ALA A 105 -1.34 -2.43 -13.01
CA ALA A 105 -1.41 -3.23 -14.23
C ALA A 105 -2.50 -4.31 -14.14
N GLU A 106 -2.50 -5.09 -13.07
CA GLU A 106 -3.45 -6.18 -12.87
C GLU A 106 -3.56 -6.62 -11.41
N PRO A 107 -4.65 -7.34 -11.03
CA PRO A 107 -4.76 -7.95 -9.71
C PRO A 107 -3.66 -8.97 -9.44
N ILE A 108 -3.23 -9.05 -8.18
CA ILE A 108 -2.22 -10.00 -7.72
C ILE A 108 -2.78 -10.86 -6.59
N ASP A 109 -2.50 -12.16 -6.66
CA ASP A 109 -2.72 -13.11 -5.57
C ASP A 109 -1.47 -13.23 -4.70
N PRO A 110 -1.52 -12.74 -3.45
CA PRO A 110 -0.52 -13.08 -2.46
C PRO A 110 -0.83 -14.47 -1.91
N VAL A 111 -0.24 -15.51 -2.51
CA VAL A 111 -0.34 -16.85 -1.94
C VAL A 111 0.64 -16.97 -0.79
N GLY A 112 0.08 -17.04 0.42
CA GLY A 112 0.81 -17.52 1.59
C GLY A 112 1.21 -18.98 1.41
N SER A 113 2.38 -19.31 1.93
CA SER A 113 2.97 -20.65 1.79
C SER A 113 1.98 -21.74 2.15
N ARG A 114 1.86 -22.76 1.30
CA ARG A 114 1.06 -23.98 1.57
C ARG A 114 1.64 -24.82 2.72
N TYR A 115 2.76 -24.42 3.29
CA TYR A 115 3.46 -25.16 4.34
C TYR A 115 3.10 -24.65 5.74
N GLY A 116 2.05 -25.24 6.32
CA GLY A 116 1.92 -25.41 7.78
C GLY A 116 1.44 -24.21 8.63
N PRO A 117 1.20 -24.45 9.93
CA PRO A 117 0.43 -23.59 10.83
C PRO A 117 1.13 -22.29 11.31
N VAL A 118 2.17 -21.80 10.61
CA VAL A 118 3.13 -20.83 11.19
C VAL A 118 3.36 -19.56 10.34
N ALA A 119 2.65 -19.39 9.22
CA ALA A 119 2.74 -18.17 8.42
C ALA A 119 1.61 -17.18 8.77
N THR A 120 1.96 -16.04 9.35
CA THR A 120 1.04 -14.90 9.41
C THR A 120 1.48 -13.86 8.38
N ILE A 121 0.73 -13.76 7.29
CA ILE A 121 0.89 -12.63 6.37
C ILE A 121 0.06 -11.49 6.94
N CYS A 122 0.75 -10.52 7.54
CA CYS A 122 0.15 -9.24 7.89
C CYS A 122 0.25 -8.31 6.67
N CYS A 123 -0.85 -8.13 5.95
CA CYS A 123 -0.96 -7.02 5.02
C CYS A 123 -1.19 -5.74 5.83
N ARG A 124 -0.25 -4.79 5.75
CA ARG A 124 -0.40 -3.46 6.34
C ARG A 124 -0.46 -2.45 5.20
N CYS A 125 -1.68 -2.08 4.80
CA CYS A 125 -1.85 -1.03 3.80
C CYS A 125 -1.83 0.37 4.44
N TRP A 126 -0.89 1.16 3.94
CA TRP A 126 -0.68 2.61 3.94
C TRP A 126 -1.30 3.51 5.03
N THR A 127 -2.62 3.61 5.18
CA THR A 127 -3.20 4.77 5.89
C THR A 127 -4.57 4.51 6.52
N CYS A 128 -5.18 3.34 6.32
CA CYS A 128 -6.51 3.06 6.82
C CYS A 128 -6.62 1.60 7.25
N GLY A 129 -7.10 1.37 8.47
CA GLY A 129 -8.23 0.47 8.70
C GLY A 129 -7.95 -1.02 8.70
N PRO A 130 -7.98 -1.75 7.57
CA PRO A 130 -7.92 -3.20 7.65
C PRO A 130 -6.45 -3.64 7.61
N THR A 131 -6.00 -4.13 8.77
CA THR A 131 -5.00 -5.20 8.74
C THR A 131 -5.69 -6.39 8.10
N CYS A 132 -5.37 -6.73 6.84
CA CYS A 132 -5.72 -8.05 6.32
C CYS A 132 -4.71 -9.02 6.95
N SER A 133 -5.03 -9.51 8.14
CA SER A 133 -4.28 -10.59 8.77
C SER A 133 -4.74 -11.90 8.15
N VAL A 134 -3.94 -12.43 7.24
CA VAL A 134 -4.08 -13.81 6.79
C VAL A 134 -3.20 -14.62 7.73
N SER A 135 -3.79 -15.03 8.85
CA SER A 135 -3.15 -15.99 9.72
C SER A 135 -3.46 -17.38 9.19
N SER A 136 -2.45 -18.11 8.71
CA SER A 136 -2.54 -19.55 8.54
C SER A 136 -2.17 -20.26 9.85
N GLY A 137 -2.67 -19.75 10.98
CA GLY A 137 -2.45 -20.31 12.31
C GLY A 137 -3.50 -21.37 12.69
N PRO A 138 -3.25 -22.19 13.74
CA PRO A 138 -4.12 -23.28 14.18
C PRO A 138 -5.50 -22.85 14.73
N ALA A 139 -5.82 -21.55 14.72
CA ALA A 139 -7.07 -21.00 15.23
C ALA A 139 -8.27 -21.12 14.27
N ARG A 140 -8.08 -21.70 13.07
CA ARG A 140 -9.20 -22.00 12.15
C ARG A 140 -9.47 -23.51 12.14
N PRO A 141 -10.71 -23.95 12.47
CA PRO A 141 -11.10 -25.37 12.44
C PRO A 141 -10.95 -26.02 11.07
N GLU A 142 -10.87 -25.22 9.99
CA GLU A 142 -10.59 -25.70 8.64
C GLU A 142 -9.60 -24.76 7.94
N PRO A 143 -8.45 -25.28 7.43
CA PRO A 143 -7.58 -24.52 6.55
C PRO A 143 -8.24 -24.43 5.18
N ARG A 144 -9.14 -23.46 4.99
CA ARG A 144 -9.53 -23.07 3.64
C ARG A 144 -8.45 -22.14 3.09
N PRO A 145 -7.73 -22.51 2.02
CA PRO A 145 -6.97 -21.54 1.26
C PRO A 145 -8.01 -20.65 0.56
N GLU A 146 -8.52 -19.64 1.27
CA GLU A 146 -9.22 -18.55 0.61
C GLU A 146 -8.18 -17.93 -0.35
N ILE A 147 -8.40 -18.08 -1.65
CA ILE A 147 -7.58 -17.41 -2.65
C ILE A 147 -7.93 -15.93 -2.51
N LEU A 148 -7.06 -15.17 -1.86
CA LEU A 148 -7.22 -13.74 -1.68
C LEU A 148 -6.66 -13.05 -2.90
N ARG A 149 -7.40 -12.06 -3.40
CA ARG A 149 -6.96 -11.26 -4.54
C ARG A 149 -6.98 -9.79 -4.21
N LEU A 150 -5.81 -9.18 -4.34
CA LEU A 150 -5.62 -7.76 -4.17
C LEU A 150 -5.90 -7.05 -5.48
N VAL A 151 -6.80 -6.08 -5.45
CA VAL A 151 -7.15 -5.28 -6.62
C VAL A 151 -6.94 -3.80 -6.32
N ALA A 152 -6.52 -3.04 -7.32
CA ALA A 152 -6.44 -1.58 -7.21
C ALA A 152 -7.83 -0.95 -6.99
N PRO A 153 -7.90 0.26 -6.40
CA PRO A 153 -9.11 1.07 -6.39
C PRO A 153 -9.67 1.22 -7.81
N GLY A 154 -10.98 1.06 -7.98
CA GLY A 154 -11.64 1.26 -9.28
C GLY A 154 -11.53 0.10 -10.28
N TRP A 155 -10.78 -0.97 -9.97
CA TRP A 155 -10.69 -2.13 -10.86
C TRP A 155 -12.06 -2.81 -11.06
N ALA A 156 -12.46 -3.00 -12.33
CA ALA A 156 -13.80 -3.43 -12.72
C ALA A 156 -13.87 -4.80 -13.42
N GLY A 157 -12.78 -5.57 -13.44
CA GLY A 157 -12.78 -6.88 -14.07
C GLY A 157 -13.56 -7.96 -13.30
N ALA A 158 -13.78 -9.10 -13.95
CA ALA A 158 -14.38 -10.28 -13.31
C ALA A 158 -13.30 -11.10 -12.60
N LEU A 159 -13.63 -11.61 -11.41
CA LEU A 159 -12.80 -12.58 -10.70
C LEU A 159 -13.36 -14.00 -10.92
N PRO A 160 -12.49 -15.02 -11.03
CA PRO A 160 -12.90 -16.42 -11.02
C PRO A 160 -13.68 -16.79 -9.75
N GLU A 161 -14.51 -17.82 -9.84
CA GLU A 161 -15.23 -18.35 -8.69
C GLU A 161 -14.28 -18.83 -7.58
N GLY A 162 -14.67 -18.66 -6.32
CA GLY A 162 -13.89 -19.09 -5.15
C GLY A 162 -12.78 -18.13 -4.70
N VAL A 163 -12.70 -16.93 -5.28
CA VAL A 163 -11.70 -15.89 -4.91
C VAL A 163 -12.34 -14.79 -4.06
N THR A 164 -11.69 -14.45 -2.95
CA THR A 164 -12.08 -13.32 -2.10
C THR A 164 -11.40 -12.04 -2.58
N ARG A 165 -12.20 -11.07 -3.04
CA ARG A 165 -11.72 -9.75 -3.45
C ARG A 165 -11.34 -8.88 -2.25
N ILE A 166 -10.13 -8.35 -2.24
CA ILE A 166 -9.65 -7.33 -1.31
C ILE A 166 -9.28 -6.09 -2.12
N VAL A 167 -9.99 -4.98 -1.90
CA VAL A 167 -9.70 -3.70 -2.56
C VAL A 167 -8.64 -2.97 -1.76
N ALA A 168 -7.49 -2.72 -2.39
CA ALA A 168 -6.45 -1.89 -1.83
C ALA A 168 -6.87 -0.41 -1.81
N PRO A 169 -6.41 0.39 -0.83
CA PRO A 169 -6.69 1.84 -0.81
C PRO A 169 -5.94 2.62 -1.90
N THR A 170 -4.86 2.04 -2.43
CA THR A 170 -3.97 2.60 -3.45
C THR A 170 -3.55 1.52 -4.44
N SER A 171 -3.08 1.91 -5.62
CA SER A 171 -2.51 0.99 -6.62
C SER A 171 -1.20 0.37 -6.14
N THR A 172 -0.40 1.11 -5.36
CA THR A 172 0.80 0.58 -4.72
C THR A 172 0.55 0.26 -3.25
N ILE A 173 0.92 -0.95 -2.81
CA ILE A 173 0.80 -1.35 -1.40
C ILE A 173 2.06 -2.04 -0.88
N TRP A 174 2.20 -2.08 0.43
CA TRP A 174 3.24 -2.82 1.13
C TRP A 174 2.64 -3.98 1.93
N ILE A 175 3.26 -5.15 1.82
CA ILE A 175 2.91 -6.33 2.61
C ILE A 175 4.14 -6.74 3.41
N LEU A 176 3.93 -7.06 4.69
CA LEU A 176 4.98 -7.57 5.55
C LEU A 176 4.61 -8.98 6.02
N GLY A 177 5.11 -9.97 5.31
CA GLY A 177 5.05 -11.37 5.75
C GLY A 177 5.85 -11.57 7.03
N ARG A 178 5.29 -12.29 8.00
CA ARG A 178 5.98 -12.68 9.23
C ARG A 178 5.85 -14.18 9.42
N THR A 179 6.98 -14.86 9.53
CA THR A 179 7.03 -16.29 9.86
C THR A 179 7.64 -16.45 11.23
N GLN A 180 6.89 -17.03 12.17
CA GLN A 180 7.38 -17.23 13.54
C GLN A 180 8.56 -18.21 13.57
N THR A 181 9.51 -17.95 14.46
CA THR A 181 10.67 -18.80 14.71
C THR A 181 11.07 -18.67 16.18
N ASN A 182 11.53 -19.77 16.78
CA ASN A 182 12.12 -19.75 18.13
C ASN A 182 13.66 -19.62 18.10
N GLY A 183 14.23 -19.33 16.92
CA GLY A 183 15.67 -19.18 16.72
C GLY A 183 16.26 -20.08 15.64
N PRO A 184 17.60 -20.17 15.57
CA PRO A 184 18.31 -20.82 14.46
C PRO A 184 17.92 -22.28 14.20
N SER A 185 17.44 -23.02 15.20
CA SER A 185 16.96 -24.40 15.03
C SER A 185 15.77 -24.51 14.09
N ASP A 186 14.95 -23.46 14.00
CA ASP A 186 13.71 -23.47 13.21
C ASP A 186 13.94 -22.90 11.80
N TYR A 187 15.13 -22.35 11.51
CA TYR A 187 15.40 -21.61 10.28
C TYR A 187 15.17 -22.46 9.04
N GLU A 188 15.57 -23.73 9.02
CA GLU A 188 15.34 -24.59 7.86
C GLU A 188 13.86 -24.73 7.51
N ALA A 189 13.00 -24.93 8.51
CA ALA A 189 11.55 -25.02 8.32
C ALA A 189 10.97 -23.68 7.88
N VAL A 190 11.41 -22.58 8.49
CA VAL A 190 10.96 -21.22 8.17
C VAL A 190 11.37 -20.82 6.76
N HIS A 191 12.57 -21.21 6.32
CA HIS A 191 13.04 -20.94 4.96
C HIS A 191 12.20 -21.66 3.93
N LYS A 192 11.81 -22.92 4.17
CA LYS A 192 10.87 -23.66 3.32
C LYS A 192 9.51 -22.96 3.21
N VAL A 193 9.03 -22.38 4.32
CA VAL A 193 7.80 -21.57 4.31
C VAL A 193 7.99 -20.33 3.45
N GLN A 194 9.04 -19.54 3.68
CA GLN A 194 9.37 -18.33 2.91
C GLN A 194 9.56 -18.63 1.41
N ASP A 195 10.23 -19.73 1.08
CA ASP A 195 10.44 -20.23 -0.29
C ASP A 195 9.15 -20.67 -0.98
N GLY A 196 8.08 -20.88 -0.21
CA GLY A 196 6.74 -21.16 -0.70
C GLY A 196 5.89 -19.92 -0.96
N TYR A 197 6.32 -18.71 -0.58
CA TYR A 197 5.59 -17.48 -0.88
C TYR A 197 5.57 -17.21 -2.39
N ARG A 198 4.39 -16.88 -2.92
CA ARG A 198 4.18 -16.58 -4.34
C ARG A 198 3.33 -15.33 -4.49
N LEU A 199 3.65 -14.57 -5.53
CA LEU A 199 2.84 -13.48 -6.04
C LEU A 199 2.44 -13.90 -7.44
N THR A 200 1.16 -14.15 -7.64
CA THR A 200 0.65 -14.62 -8.93
C THR A 200 -0.23 -13.52 -9.52
N PRO A 201 0.24 -12.81 -10.56
CA PRO A 201 -0.61 -11.92 -11.34
C PRO A 201 -1.77 -12.69 -11.97
N LEU A 202 -2.90 -12.03 -12.16
CA LEU A 202 -4.11 -12.64 -12.75
C LEU A 202 -3.82 -13.29 -14.11
N SER A 203 -3.01 -12.65 -14.95
CA SER A 203 -2.59 -13.11 -16.28
C SER A 203 -1.82 -14.43 -16.26
N GLN A 204 -1.18 -14.76 -15.14
CA GLN A 204 -0.33 -15.93 -14.95
C GLN A 204 -1.02 -17.05 -14.16
N MET A 205 -2.31 -16.88 -13.86
CA MET A 205 -3.08 -17.88 -13.11
C MET A 205 -3.18 -19.20 -13.90
N GLY A 206 -2.88 -20.31 -13.22
CA GLY A 206 -2.88 -21.64 -13.83
C GLY A 206 -1.64 -21.97 -14.67
N GLN A 207 -0.64 -21.08 -14.71
CA GLN A 207 0.66 -21.36 -15.31
C GLN A 207 1.64 -21.86 -14.25
N ASP A 208 2.14 -23.08 -14.42
CA ASP A 208 3.21 -23.62 -13.59
C ASP A 208 4.58 -23.28 -14.17
N GLY A 209 5.57 -23.05 -13.29
CA GLY A 209 6.97 -22.93 -13.71
C GLY A 209 7.36 -21.62 -14.38
N LEU A 210 6.69 -20.51 -14.04
CA LEU A 210 7.06 -19.17 -14.53
C LEU A 210 8.55 -18.89 -14.32
N PRO A 211 9.24 -18.32 -15.32
CA PRO A 211 10.65 -18.01 -15.17
C PRO A 211 10.85 -17.01 -14.01
N PRO A 212 11.98 -17.09 -13.29
CA PRO A 212 12.31 -16.10 -12.28
C PRO A 212 12.23 -14.69 -12.87
N PRO A 213 11.73 -13.70 -12.10
CA PRO A 213 11.72 -12.31 -12.55
C PRO A 213 13.11 -11.88 -13.01
N ALA A 214 13.16 -11.21 -14.17
CA ALA A 214 14.38 -10.65 -14.71
C ALA A 214 14.94 -9.54 -13.78
N ALA A 215 16.22 -9.22 -13.96
CA ALA A 215 16.82 -8.08 -13.28
C ALA A 215 16.15 -6.77 -13.72
N VAL A 216 15.91 -5.88 -12.76
CA VAL A 216 15.30 -4.57 -12.97
C VAL A 216 16.40 -3.49 -12.97
N ALA A 217 16.26 -2.47 -13.81
CA ALA A 217 17.19 -1.35 -13.80
C ALA A 217 17.02 -0.52 -12.52
N THR A 218 18.13 -0.14 -11.88
CA THR A 218 18.12 0.78 -10.74
C THR A 218 18.12 2.23 -11.20
N ASP A 219 17.38 3.09 -10.51
CA ASP A 219 17.38 4.54 -10.71
C ASP A 219 18.56 5.19 -9.97
N PRO A 220 19.53 5.81 -10.68
CA PRO A 220 20.67 6.48 -10.05
C PRO A 220 20.27 7.77 -9.31
N ALA A 221 19.06 8.30 -9.51
CA ALA A 221 18.56 9.47 -8.80
C ALA A 221 18.08 9.16 -7.37
N VAL A 222 17.91 7.88 -7.01
CA VAL A 222 17.51 7.47 -5.66
C VAL A 222 18.73 7.49 -4.74
N ASP A 223 18.62 8.24 -3.64
CA ASP A 223 19.61 8.20 -2.56
C ASP A 223 19.36 6.97 -1.68
N ASP A 224 20.12 5.90 -1.95
CA ASP A 224 20.07 4.62 -1.21
C ASP A 224 20.91 4.59 0.07
N LYS A 225 21.61 5.68 0.39
CA LYS A 225 22.59 5.74 1.50
C LYS A 225 22.03 6.49 2.69
N THR A 226 21.34 7.59 2.46
CA THR A 226 20.78 8.41 3.54
C THR A 226 19.46 7.79 4.02
N PRO A 227 19.29 7.51 5.33
CA PRO A 227 18.02 6.98 5.84
C PRO A 227 16.83 7.89 5.47
N PRO A 228 15.65 7.34 5.09
CA PRO A 228 14.50 8.14 4.63
C PRO A 228 14.11 9.25 5.59
N LEU A 229 14.11 8.97 6.90
CA LEU A 229 13.83 9.97 7.94
C LEU A 229 14.78 11.17 7.89
N VAL A 230 16.08 10.91 7.66
CA VAL A 230 17.10 11.97 7.55
C VAL A 230 16.90 12.77 6.27
N GLN A 231 16.49 12.11 5.17
CA GLN A 231 16.16 12.81 3.92
C GLN A 231 14.98 13.76 4.12
N VAL A 232 13.88 13.29 4.69
CA VAL A 232 12.68 14.13 4.92
C VAL A 232 13.00 15.29 5.86
N ASN A 233 13.75 15.06 6.94
CA ASN A 233 14.12 16.11 7.89
C ASN A 233 15.06 17.19 7.32
N ARG A 234 15.71 16.92 6.18
CA ARG A 234 16.52 17.91 5.45
C ARG A 234 15.72 18.71 4.43
N MET A 235 14.50 18.30 4.12
CA MET A 235 13.63 18.99 3.16
C MET A 235 12.96 20.20 3.82
N ASP A 236 12.81 21.29 3.07
CA ASP A 236 11.89 22.35 3.45
C ASP A 236 10.43 21.95 3.17
N GLY A 237 9.48 22.77 3.66
CA GLY A 237 8.06 22.49 3.49
C GLY A 237 7.62 22.43 2.03
N VAL A 238 8.25 23.22 1.14
CA VAL A 238 7.94 23.24 -0.30
C VAL A 238 8.37 21.92 -0.94
N ALA A 239 9.53 21.40 -0.58
CA ALA A 239 10.03 20.12 -1.08
C ALA A 239 9.17 18.93 -0.61
N VAL A 240 8.70 18.94 0.65
CA VAL A 240 7.79 17.90 1.18
C VAL A 240 6.44 17.95 0.45
N LEU A 241 5.80 19.11 0.36
CA LEU A 241 4.51 19.25 -0.32
C LEU A 241 4.62 18.98 -1.82
N GLY A 242 5.71 19.42 -2.46
CA GLY A 242 5.98 19.14 -3.86
C GLY A 242 6.20 17.64 -4.15
N ARG A 243 6.77 16.89 -3.19
CA ARG A 243 6.84 15.43 -3.27
C ARG A 243 5.48 14.78 -3.09
N LEU A 244 4.66 15.25 -2.15
CA LEU A 244 3.30 14.77 -1.98
C LEU A 244 2.51 14.88 -3.29
N CYS A 245 2.58 16.03 -3.98
CA CYS A 245 1.88 16.20 -5.26
C CYS A 245 2.33 15.21 -6.34
N ARG A 246 3.62 14.83 -6.38
CA ARG A 246 4.13 13.82 -7.32
C ARG A 246 3.68 12.41 -6.94
N ALA A 247 3.76 12.07 -5.66
CA ALA A 247 3.27 10.79 -5.15
C ALA A 247 1.77 10.63 -5.43
N ASP A 248 0.97 11.67 -5.18
CA ASP A 248 -0.46 11.69 -5.48
C ASP A 248 -0.74 11.66 -6.98
N GLY A 249 0.11 12.23 -7.82
CA GLY A 249 0.01 12.14 -9.28
C GLY A 249 0.24 10.72 -9.80
N GLU A 250 1.23 10.02 -9.27
CA GLU A 250 1.50 8.60 -9.54
C GLU A 250 0.36 7.70 -9.01
N ILE A 251 -0.26 8.06 -7.88
CA ILE A 251 -1.42 7.35 -7.29
C ILE A 251 -2.75 7.68 -8.01
N SER A 252 -2.91 8.90 -8.54
CA SER A 252 -4.15 9.38 -9.19
C SER A 252 -4.21 9.07 -10.68
N ALA A 253 -3.07 8.86 -11.36
CA ALA A 253 -3.04 8.38 -12.74
C ALA A 253 -3.71 7.00 -12.90
N THR A 254 -3.89 6.26 -11.80
CA THR A 254 -4.66 5.01 -11.71
C THR A 254 -6.17 5.18 -11.44
N ARG A 255 -6.71 6.41 -11.41
CA ARG A 255 -8.15 6.70 -11.20
C ARG A 255 -8.93 7.02 -12.49
N GLN A 256 -8.29 7.04 -13.66
CA GLN A 256 -8.95 7.15 -14.97
C GLN A 256 -8.99 5.79 -15.66
#